data_AF-A0AAD9Q7W2-F1
#
_entry.id   AF-A0AAD9Q7W2-F1
#
_cell.length_a   1.000
_cell.length_b   1.000
_cell.length_c   1.000
_cell.angle_alpha   90.00
_cell.angle_beta   90.00
_cell.angle_gamma   90.00
#
_symmetry.space_group_name_H-M   'P 1'
#
loop_
_entity.id
_entity.type
_entity.pdbx_description
1 polymer ?
#
loop_
_entity_poly.entity_id
_entity_poly.type
_entity_poly.pdbx_seq_one_letter_code
_entity_poly.pdbx_strand_id
1 'polypeptide(L)'
;MSEVKQWLMSIGIPGIERLADEFESRGFSTRKSLQYLQDGDLDYIFASPKRWTTNCDNFLEAQISSAEDHLAKLKGENDLLQTVSRGRICSHCHQSGHNRNNCRGIACDSHTKCKLKDKHPELGKSISETQKMLNLLRKNKETAKQSLEQFMLQLQRSRGNFFAVMRPRLRRLNPVKYLNRQELDKDLLYLHKALENKVPPESEDWRLPHLIDTCKGQ
;
A
#
# COMPACT_ATOMS: atom_id res chain seq x y z
N MET A 1 -20.75 -8.86 3.69
CA MET A 1 -19.38 -8.40 3.39
C MET A 1 -19.52 -7.06 2.69
N SER A 2 -19.00 -5.96 3.25
CA SER A 2 -19.22 -4.62 2.69
C SER A 2 -18.43 -4.37 1.41
N GLU A 3 -18.88 -3.43 0.59
CA GLU A 3 -18.17 -3.01 -0.63
C GLU A 3 -16.81 -2.39 -0.28
N VAL A 4 -16.71 -1.75 0.89
CA VAL A 4 -15.47 -1.19 1.44
C VAL A 4 -14.49 -2.31 1.78
N LYS A 5 -14.93 -3.39 2.44
CA LYS A 5 -14.09 -4.56 2.72
C LYS A 5 -13.60 -5.24 1.44
N GLN A 6 -14.49 -5.45 0.47
CA GLN A 6 -14.12 -6.01 -0.82
C GLN A 6 -13.14 -5.11 -1.58
N TRP A 7 -13.34 -3.80 -1.52
CA TRP A 7 -12.41 -2.85 -2.10
C TRP A 7 -11.05 -2.91 -1.41
N LEU A 8 -10.98 -2.86 -0.08
CA LEU A 8 -9.74 -2.94 0.69
C LEU A 8 -8.99 -4.26 0.37
N MET A 9 -9.69 -5.39 0.35
CA MET A 9 -9.12 -6.68 -0.06
C MET A 9 -8.58 -6.66 -1.51
N SER A 10 -9.24 -5.93 -2.42
CA SER A 10 -8.80 -5.80 -3.82
C SER A 10 -7.52 -4.96 -3.98
N ILE A 11 -7.14 -4.16 -2.98
CA ILE A 11 -5.88 -3.39 -3.00
C ILE A 11 -4.67 -4.33 -2.83
N GLY A 12 -4.89 -5.57 -2.36
CA GLY A 12 -3.84 -6.58 -2.25
C GLY A 12 -2.78 -6.27 -1.19
N ILE A 13 -3.10 -5.40 -0.24
CA ILE A 13 -2.27 -5.09 0.93
C ILE A 13 -2.67 -6.03 2.06
N PRO A 14 -1.80 -6.94 2.52
CA PRO A 14 -2.12 -7.82 3.63
C PRO A 14 -2.48 -7.03 4.90
N GLY A 15 -3.62 -7.32 5.51
CA GLY A 15 -4.09 -6.70 6.76
C GLY A 15 -4.88 -5.41 6.59
N ILE A 16 -5.06 -4.92 5.36
CA ILE A 16 -5.83 -3.69 5.08
C ILE A 16 -7.34 -3.89 5.27
N GLU A 17 -7.82 -5.13 5.13
CA GLU A 17 -9.21 -5.52 5.33
C GLU A 17 -9.69 -5.32 6.76
N ARG A 18 -8.77 -5.20 7.73
CA ARG A 18 -9.07 -4.87 9.13
C ARG A 18 -9.63 -3.46 9.28
N LEU A 19 -9.32 -2.55 8.35
CA LEU A 19 -9.88 -1.20 8.34
C LEU A 19 -11.36 -1.20 7.98
N ALA A 20 -11.85 -2.25 7.32
CA ALA A 20 -13.25 -2.33 6.97
C ALA A 20 -14.13 -2.27 8.21
N ASP A 21 -13.70 -2.88 9.31
CA ASP A 21 -14.48 -2.93 10.54
C ASP A 21 -14.59 -1.51 11.16
N GLU A 22 -13.53 -0.70 11.06
CA GLU A 22 -13.50 0.70 11.51
C GLU A 22 -14.38 1.61 10.63
N PHE A 23 -14.32 1.44 9.30
CA PHE A 23 -15.18 2.17 8.36
C PHE A 23 -16.67 1.79 8.55
N GLU A 24 -16.96 0.49 8.68
CA GLU A 24 -18.30 -0.04 8.87
C GLU A 24 -18.92 0.41 10.19
N SER A 25 -18.16 0.46 11.29
CA SER A 25 -18.63 0.94 12.60
C SER A 25 -19.11 2.40 12.58
N ARG A 26 -18.68 3.17 11.58
CA ARG A 26 -19.06 4.58 11.37
C ARG A 26 -20.08 4.76 10.24
N GLY A 27 -20.62 3.67 9.71
CA GLY A 27 -21.65 3.67 8.68
C GLY A 27 -21.13 3.71 7.24
N PHE A 28 -19.81 3.58 7.03
CA PHE A 28 -19.21 3.54 5.70
C PHE A 28 -19.12 2.11 5.17
N SER A 29 -20.19 1.63 4.54
CA SER A 29 -20.29 0.27 3.98
C SER A 29 -20.21 0.19 2.45
N THR A 30 -20.24 1.34 1.77
CA THR A 30 -20.16 1.45 0.29
C THR A 30 -19.02 2.35 -0.17
N ARG A 31 -18.45 2.15 -1.37
CA ARG A 31 -17.41 3.06 -1.90
C ARG A 31 -17.92 4.49 -2.03
N LYS A 32 -19.21 4.65 -2.34
CA LYS A 32 -19.86 5.95 -2.44
C LYS A 32 -19.96 6.64 -1.08
N SER A 33 -20.18 5.89 0.01
CA SER A 33 -20.25 6.47 1.35
C SER A 33 -18.91 7.07 1.81
N LEU A 34 -17.77 6.55 1.34
CA LEU A 34 -16.44 7.08 1.65
C LEU A 34 -16.26 8.54 1.18
N GLN A 35 -17.09 9.02 0.25
CA GLN A 35 -17.08 10.42 -0.18
C GLN A 35 -17.50 11.41 0.93
N TYR A 36 -18.09 10.91 2.02
CA TYR A 36 -18.57 11.69 3.17
C TYR A 36 -17.66 11.59 4.40
N LEU A 37 -16.51 10.91 4.31
CA LEU A 37 -15.52 10.83 5.39
C LEU A 37 -15.06 12.23 5.80
N GLN A 38 -15.11 12.51 7.11
CA GLN A 38 -14.61 13.76 7.70
C GLN A 38 -13.22 13.57 8.31
N ASP A 39 -12.47 14.66 8.52
CA ASP A 39 -11.13 14.60 9.11
C ASP A 39 -11.13 13.99 10.52
N GLY A 40 -12.16 14.20 11.34
CA GLY A 40 -12.31 13.54 12.64
C GLY A 40 -12.61 12.04 12.56
N ASP A 41 -13.12 11.56 11.42
CA ASP A 41 -13.20 10.14 11.12
C ASP A 41 -11.83 9.60 10.75
N LEU A 42 -11.07 10.33 9.94
CA LEU A 42 -9.74 9.91 9.50
C LEU A 42 -8.70 10.00 10.61
N ASP A 43 -8.71 11.00 11.48
CA ASP A 43 -7.77 11.08 12.61
C ASP A 43 -8.04 10.00 13.66
N TYR A 44 -9.29 9.56 13.78
CA TYR A 44 -9.68 8.45 14.64
C TYR A 44 -9.37 7.09 13.99
N ILE A 45 -9.72 6.90 12.71
CA ILE A 45 -9.43 5.67 11.95
C ILE A 45 -7.91 5.53 11.68
N PHE A 46 -7.22 6.65 11.51
CA PHE A 46 -5.82 6.76 11.10
C PHE A 46 -5.05 7.73 12.03
N ALA A 47 -4.97 7.43 13.33
CA ALA A 47 -4.25 8.24 14.33
C ALA A 47 -2.77 8.58 14.05
N SER A 48 -2.22 8.24 12.88
CA SER A 48 -1.32 9.09 12.11
C SER A 48 -1.17 8.49 10.69
N PRO A 49 -1.58 9.18 9.60
CA PRO A 49 -1.43 8.66 8.23
C PRO A 49 0.03 8.30 7.90
N LYS A 50 0.98 9.03 8.48
CA LYS A 50 2.43 8.75 8.38
C LYS A 50 2.83 7.45 9.07
N ARG A 51 2.27 7.17 10.25
CA ARG A 51 2.54 5.92 11.00
C ARG A 51 1.98 4.70 10.27
N TRP A 52 0.90 4.88 9.50
CA TRP A 52 0.29 3.82 8.69
C TRP A 52 1.08 3.50 7.42
N THR A 53 1.53 4.52 6.67
CA THR A 53 2.52 4.33 5.59
C THR A 53 3.74 3.59 6.12
N THR A 54 4.29 4.03 7.25
CA THR A 54 5.46 3.42 7.85
C THR A 54 5.20 1.98 8.27
N ASN A 55 4.05 1.66 8.86
CA ASN A 55 3.77 0.29 9.31
C ASN A 55 3.53 -0.69 8.15
N CYS A 56 2.78 -0.31 7.11
CA CYS A 56 2.58 -1.15 5.93
C CYS A 56 3.87 -1.29 5.11
N ASP A 57 4.63 -0.21 4.97
CA ASP A 57 5.94 -0.21 4.32
C ASP A 57 6.93 -1.09 5.08
N ASN A 58 7.04 -0.93 6.41
CA ASN A 58 7.88 -1.76 7.27
C ASN A 58 7.50 -3.25 7.22
N PHE A 59 6.21 -3.59 7.18
CA PHE A 59 5.77 -4.98 7.09
C PHE A 59 6.16 -5.61 5.74
N LEU A 60 5.89 -4.91 4.63
CA LEU A 60 6.27 -5.37 3.30
C LEU A 60 7.79 -5.43 3.14
N GLU A 61 8.53 -4.48 3.72
CA GLU A 61 9.99 -4.51 3.79
C GLU A 61 10.52 -5.68 4.59
N ALA A 62 9.94 -5.97 5.76
CA ALA A 62 10.33 -7.12 6.56
C ALA A 62 10.09 -8.44 5.81
N GLN A 63 8.96 -8.55 5.10
CA GLN A 63 8.67 -9.72 4.27
C GLN A 63 9.63 -9.86 3.07
N ILE A 64 9.96 -8.74 2.42
CA ILE A 64 10.94 -8.72 1.32
C ILE A 64 12.32 -9.12 1.85
N SER A 65 12.78 -8.51 2.94
CA SER A 65 14.07 -8.81 3.58
C SER A 65 14.15 -10.28 3.99
N SER A 66 13.11 -10.81 4.63
CA SER A 66 13.07 -12.22 5.01
C SER A 66 13.11 -13.17 3.80
N ALA A 67 12.39 -12.83 2.72
CA ALA A 67 12.44 -13.59 1.48
C ALA A 67 13.79 -13.50 0.75
N GLU A 68 14.46 -12.35 0.82
CA GLU A 68 15.81 -12.12 0.30
C GLU A 68 16.84 -12.98 1.04
N ASP A 69 16.79 -13.00 2.37
CA ASP A 69 17.66 -13.83 3.21
C ASP A 69 17.47 -15.33 2.91
N HIS A 70 16.21 -15.76 2.79
CA HIS A 70 15.88 -17.14 2.43
C HIS A 70 16.41 -17.50 1.03
N LEU A 71 16.23 -16.61 0.05
CA LEU A 71 16.75 -16.80 -1.29
C LEU A 71 18.28 -16.85 -1.33
N ALA A 72 18.97 -15.99 -0.56
CA ALA A 72 20.42 -15.99 -0.45
C ALA A 72 20.93 -17.31 0.13
N LYS A 73 20.26 -17.84 1.17
CA LYS A 73 20.57 -19.15 1.75
C LYS A 73 20.42 -20.27 0.73
N LEU A 74 19.29 -20.33 0.01
CA LEU A 74 19.06 -21.36 -1.01
C LEU A 74 20.07 -21.29 -2.16
N LYS A 75 20.44 -20.08 -2.60
CA LYS A 75 21.48 -19.88 -3.62
C LYS A 75 22.84 -20.35 -3.13
N GLY A 76 23.22 -19.98 -1.89
CA GLY A 76 24.45 -20.47 -1.26
C GLY A 76 24.49 -21.99 -1.17
N GLU A 77 23.38 -22.63 -0.77
CA GLU A 77 23.26 -24.10 -0.78
C GLU A 77 23.42 -24.68 -2.20
N ASN A 78 22.87 -24.03 -3.22
CA ASN A 78 22.97 -24.47 -4.62
C ASN A 78 24.38 -24.34 -5.19
N ASP A 79 25.10 -23.29 -4.81
CA ASP A 79 26.47 -23.03 -5.26
C ASP A 79 27.46 -24.04 -4.68
N LEU A 80 27.15 -24.60 -3.50
CA LEU A 80 27.91 -25.71 -2.90
C LEU A 80 27.66 -27.06 -3.59
N LEU A 81 26.62 -27.17 -4.43
CA LEU A 81 26.34 -28.40 -5.16
C LEU A 81 27.11 -28.48 -6.47
N GLN A 82 27.62 -29.66 -6.74
CA GLN A 82 28.34 -29.98 -7.96
C GLN A 82 27.37 -30.31 -9.08
N THR A 83 27.77 -30.00 -10.31
CA THR A 83 27.20 -30.64 -11.49
C THR A 83 27.86 -31.98 -11.71
N VAL A 84 27.14 -32.91 -12.33
CA VAL A 84 27.70 -34.21 -12.70
C VAL A 84 28.81 -33.96 -13.72
N SER A 85 30.06 -34.15 -13.30
CA SER A 85 31.23 -34.13 -14.17
C SER A 85 31.19 -35.34 -15.13
N ARG A 86 31.85 -35.23 -16.29
CA ARG A 86 31.81 -36.23 -17.37
C ARG A 86 32.21 -37.62 -16.86
N GLY A 87 31.20 -38.44 -16.54
CA GLY A 87 31.34 -39.80 -16.03
C GLY A 87 29.96 -40.41 -15.77
N ARG A 88 29.82 -41.72 -15.97
CA ARG A 88 28.55 -42.42 -15.76
C ARG A 88 28.40 -42.74 -14.27
N ILE A 89 27.50 -42.04 -13.57
CA ILE A 89 27.13 -42.31 -12.17
C ILE A 89 25.90 -43.23 -12.10
N CYS A 90 25.81 -44.04 -11.05
CA CYS A 90 24.67 -44.91 -10.81
C CYS A 90 23.37 -44.11 -10.67
N SER A 91 22.30 -44.49 -11.38
CA SER A 91 21.00 -43.81 -11.30
C SER A 91 20.19 -44.13 -10.05
N HIS A 92 20.66 -45.04 -9.19
CA HIS A 92 20.00 -45.38 -7.93
C HIS A 92 20.64 -44.67 -6.73
N CYS A 93 21.96 -44.79 -6.55
CA CYS A 93 22.67 -44.24 -5.39
C CYS A 93 23.60 -43.06 -5.73
N HIS A 94 23.67 -42.65 -7.01
CA HIS A 94 24.49 -41.52 -7.50
C HIS A 94 26.01 -41.63 -7.29
N GLN A 95 26.54 -42.81 -6.98
CA GLN A 95 28.00 -43.04 -6.93
C GLN A 95 28.57 -43.58 -8.25
N SER A 96 29.86 -43.35 -8.48
CA SER A 96 30.60 -43.82 -9.65
C SER A 96 31.01 -45.30 -9.51
N GLY A 97 31.52 -45.89 -10.60
CA GLY A 97 32.09 -47.24 -10.61
C GLY A 97 31.12 -48.39 -10.82
N HIS A 98 29.81 -48.13 -10.85
CA HIS A 98 28.79 -49.16 -11.09
C HIS A 98 27.52 -48.60 -11.75
N ASN A 99 26.66 -49.51 -12.23
CA ASN A 99 25.35 -49.20 -12.80
C ASN A 99 24.22 -49.64 -11.85
N ARG A 100 22.97 -49.31 -12.19
CA ARG A 100 21.79 -49.65 -11.36
C ARG A 100 21.64 -51.15 -11.11
N ASN A 101 21.92 -51.99 -12.10
CA ASN A 101 21.71 -53.43 -12.01
C ASN A 101 22.71 -54.11 -11.07
N ASN A 102 23.89 -53.52 -10.90
CA ASN A 102 24.94 -53.99 -10.00
C ASN A 102 25.03 -53.14 -8.72
N CYS A 103 24.02 -52.29 -8.44
CA CYS A 103 24.02 -51.41 -7.29
C CYS A 103 23.62 -52.17 -6.02
N ARG A 104 24.46 -52.10 -4.99
CA ARG A 104 24.17 -52.59 -3.63
C ARG A 104 23.91 -51.43 -2.64
N GLY A 105 23.92 -50.19 -3.13
CA GLY A 105 23.73 -48.99 -2.32
C GLY A 105 22.25 -48.64 -2.12
N ILE A 106 21.98 -47.80 -1.12
CA ILE A 106 20.63 -47.28 -0.85
C ILE A 106 20.27 -46.21 -1.90
N ALA A 107 18.97 -46.10 -2.22
CA ALA A 107 18.45 -45.05 -3.08
C ALA A 107 18.82 -43.66 -2.55
N CYS A 108 19.34 -42.80 -3.42
CA CYS A 108 19.58 -41.41 -3.07
C CYS A 108 18.27 -40.62 -3.11
N ASP A 109 17.92 -39.98 -2.00
CA ASP A 109 16.69 -39.22 -1.80
C ASP A 109 16.91 -37.71 -1.63
N SER A 110 18.16 -37.25 -1.47
CA SER A 110 18.48 -35.85 -1.20
C SER A 110 19.83 -35.41 -1.76
N HIS A 111 19.88 -34.16 -2.23
CA HIS A 111 21.12 -33.47 -2.61
C HIS A 111 22.11 -33.34 -1.45
N THR A 112 21.64 -33.39 -0.20
CA THR A 112 22.52 -33.36 0.97
C THR A 112 23.46 -34.57 1.02
N LYS A 113 23.01 -35.73 0.50
CA LYS A 113 23.76 -36.99 0.47
C LYS A 113 24.71 -37.09 -0.72
N CYS A 114 24.24 -36.76 -1.93
CA CYS A 114 25.04 -36.93 -3.15
C CYS A 114 25.75 -35.66 -3.62
N LYS A 115 25.39 -34.48 -3.11
CA LYS A 115 25.92 -33.16 -3.49
C LYS A 115 25.80 -32.81 -4.97
N LEU A 116 24.87 -33.44 -5.70
CA LEU A 116 24.65 -33.24 -7.13
C LEU A 116 23.34 -32.51 -7.41
N LYS A 117 23.41 -31.29 -7.96
CA LYS A 117 22.20 -30.50 -8.26
C LYS A 117 21.40 -31.02 -9.45
N ASP A 118 22.05 -31.66 -10.42
CA ASP A 118 21.38 -32.18 -11.63
C ASP A 118 20.46 -33.38 -11.33
N LYS A 119 20.69 -34.06 -10.20
CA LYS A 119 19.89 -35.21 -9.75
C LYS A 119 18.78 -34.82 -8.78
N HIS A 120 18.87 -33.62 -8.22
CA HIS A 120 17.97 -33.09 -7.21
C HIS A 120 17.59 -31.66 -7.58
N PRO A 121 16.72 -31.48 -8.61
CA PRO A 121 16.32 -30.17 -9.09
C PRO A 121 15.39 -29.44 -8.11
N GLU A 122 15.00 -30.04 -6.99
CA GLU A 122 14.07 -29.46 -6.02
C GLU A 122 14.59 -28.13 -5.47
N LEU A 123 15.90 -28.05 -5.22
CA LEU A 123 16.53 -26.81 -4.74
C LEU A 123 16.47 -25.70 -5.81
N GLY A 124 16.73 -26.02 -7.08
CA GLY A 124 16.61 -25.08 -8.20
C GLY A 124 15.18 -24.60 -8.44
N LYS A 125 14.19 -25.49 -8.28
CA LYS A 125 12.77 -25.13 -8.31
C LYS A 125 12.42 -24.18 -7.16
N SER A 126 12.87 -24.48 -5.94
CA SER A 126 12.63 -23.66 -4.75
C SER A 126 13.23 -22.26 -4.89
N ILE A 127 14.43 -22.14 -5.47
CA ILE A 127 15.05 -20.84 -5.80
C ILE A 127 14.19 -20.06 -6.79
N SER A 128 13.76 -20.73 -7.87
CA SER A 128 12.94 -20.10 -8.92
C SER A 128 11.59 -19.63 -8.40
N GLU A 129 10.94 -20.42 -7.55
CA GLU A 129 9.67 -20.08 -6.90
C GLU A 129 9.82 -18.92 -5.91
N THR A 130 10.86 -18.96 -5.07
CA THR A 130 11.17 -17.88 -4.12
C THR A 130 11.46 -16.58 -4.87
N GLN A 131 12.22 -16.63 -5.97
CA GLN A 131 12.51 -15.46 -6.82
C GLN A 131 11.24 -14.88 -7.45
N LYS A 132 10.29 -15.72 -7.89
CA LYS A 132 8.98 -15.27 -8.41
C LYS A 132 8.15 -14.60 -7.33
N MET A 133 8.09 -15.18 -6.13
CA MET A 133 7.39 -14.60 -4.98
C MET A 133 7.95 -13.23 -4.62
N LEU A 134 9.28 -13.10 -4.59
CA LEU A 134 9.97 -11.86 -4.27
C LEU A 134 9.65 -10.75 -5.29
N ASN A 135 9.63 -11.08 -6.58
CA ASN A 135 9.22 -10.14 -7.62
C ASN A 135 7.76 -9.70 -7.47
N LEU A 136 6.86 -10.62 -7.09
CA LEU A 136 5.46 -10.30 -6.82
C LEU A 136 5.33 -9.37 -5.60
N LEU A 137 6.02 -9.65 -4.50
CA LEU A 137 6.01 -8.82 -3.30
C LEU A 137 6.51 -7.40 -3.58
N ARG A 138 7.59 -7.25 -4.35
CA ARG A 138 8.09 -5.93 -4.78
C ARG A 138 7.08 -5.18 -5.63
N LYS A 139 6.43 -5.86 -6.59
CA LYS A 139 5.37 -5.25 -7.41
C LYS A 139 4.17 -4.83 -6.58
N ASN A 140 3.77 -5.65 -5.60
CA ASN A 140 2.68 -5.34 -4.69
C ASN A 140 3.01 -4.14 -3.81
N LYS A 141 4.24 -4.04 -3.29
CA LYS A 141 4.71 -2.86 -2.54
C LYS A 141 4.59 -1.58 -3.35
N GLU A 142 5.07 -1.59 -4.60
CA GLU A 142 4.98 -0.42 -5.48
C GLU A 142 3.52 -0.06 -5.80
N THR A 143 2.70 -1.05 -6.12
CA THR A 143 1.27 -0.85 -6.42
C THR A 143 0.52 -0.29 -5.21
N ALA A 144 0.80 -0.80 -4.01
CA ALA A 144 0.23 -0.34 -2.75
C ALA A 144 0.62 1.11 -2.47
N LYS A 145 1.90 1.45 -2.66
CA LYS A 145 2.41 2.81 -2.52
C LYS A 145 1.73 3.78 -3.48
N GLN A 146 1.63 3.43 -4.76
CA GLN A 146 0.96 4.25 -5.77
C GLN A 146 -0.53 4.42 -5.49
N SER A 147 -1.22 3.34 -5.12
CA SER A 147 -2.65 3.37 -4.78
C SER A 147 -2.92 4.27 -3.58
N LEU A 148 -2.02 4.23 -2.59
CA LEU A 148 -2.08 5.10 -1.44
C LEU A 148 -1.77 6.55 -1.79
N GLU A 149 -0.71 6.83 -2.54
CA GLU A 149 -0.41 8.19 -2.98
C GLU A 149 -1.59 8.78 -3.77
N GLN A 150 -2.21 7.98 -4.65
CA GLN A 150 -3.41 8.38 -5.37
C GLN A 150 -4.60 8.63 -4.44
N PHE A 151 -4.83 7.77 -3.45
CA PHE A 151 -5.87 7.98 -2.44
C PHE A 151 -5.61 9.25 -1.60
N MET A 152 -4.37 9.46 -1.15
CA MET A 152 -3.94 10.67 -0.45
C MET A 152 -4.12 11.91 -1.33
N LEU A 153 -3.84 11.84 -2.63
CA LEU A 153 -4.07 12.93 -3.58
C LEU A 153 -5.56 13.19 -3.81
N GLN A 154 -6.39 12.14 -3.86
CA GLN A 154 -7.84 12.29 -3.90
C GLN A 154 -8.37 12.94 -2.63
N LEU A 155 -7.87 12.53 -1.47
CA LEU A 155 -8.14 13.19 -0.18
C LEU A 155 -7.60 14.63 -0.18
N GLN A 156 -6.47 14.93 -0.82
CA GLN A 156 -5.96 16.29 -0.96
C GLN A 156 -6.76 17.15 -1.94
N ARG A 157 -7.43 16.55 -2.92
CA ARG A 157 -8.36 17.25 -3.79
C ARG A 157 -9.73 17.43 -3.11
N SER A 158 -10.11 16.54 -2.20
CA SER A 158 -11.26 16.73 -1.30
C SER A 158 -10.96 17.66 -0.11
N ARG A 159 -9.67 17.85 0.27
CA ARG A 159 -9.13 18.92 1.17
C ARG A 159 -9.39 20.35 0.67
N GLY A 160 -10.33 20.59 -0.25
CA GLY A 160 -10.93 21.91 -0.50
C GLY A 160 -11.73 22.43 0.71
N ASN A 161 -11.20 22.24 1.92
CA ASN A 161 -11.83 22.42 3.23
C ASN A 161 -11.96 23.91 3.59
N PHE A 162 -11.13 24.79 2.99
CA PHE A 162 -11.42 26.21 3.00
C PHE A 162 -12.77 26.49 2.34
N PHE A 163 -12.99 26.01 1.11
CA PHE A 163 -14.26 26.25 0.41
C PHE A 163 -15.42 25.47 1.02
N ALA A 164 -15.21 24.24 1.50
CA ALA A 164 -16.27 23.44 2.12
C ALA A 164 -16.77 24.05 3.45
N VAL A 165 -15.88 24.62 4.26
CA VAL A 165 -16.23 25.26 5.54
C VAL A 165 -16.67 26.72 5.34
N MET A 166 -15.97 27.47 4.48
CA MET A 166 -16.24 28.89 4.29
C MET A 166 -17.47 29.14 3.42
N ARG A 167 -17.81 28.26 2.46
CA ARG A 167 -19.00 28.46 1.60
C ARG A 167 -20.32 28.48 2.39
N PRO A 168 -20.62 27.55 3.31
CA PRO A 168 -21.81 27.67 4.16
C PRO A 168 -21.69 28.84 5.16
N ARG A 169 -20.49 29.15 5.68
CA ARG A 169 -20.29 30.30 6.60
C ARG A 169 -20.57 31.65 5.94
N LEU A 170 -20.00 31.91 4.76
CA LEU A 170 -20.29 33.14 3.99
C LEU A 170 -21.78 33.24 3.65
N ARG A 171 -22.39 32.13 3.23
CA ARG A 171 -23.83 32.12 2.92
C ARG A 171 -24.68 32.44 4.15
N ARG A 172 -24.29 32.01 5.36
CA ARG A 172 -24.96 32.39 6.61
C ARG A 172 -24.77 33.87 6.96
N LEU A 173 -23.59 34.43 6.70
CA LEU A 173 -23.29 35.83 6.99
C LEU A 173 -24.04 36.82 6.09
N ASN A 174 -24.26 36.49 4.82
CA ASN A 174 -25.06 37.32 3.94
C ASN A 174 -25.90 36.48 2.96
N PRO A 175 -27.05 35.96 3.41
CA PRO A 175 -27.90 35.10 2.59
C PRO A 175 -28.44 35.80 1.34
N VAL A 176 -28.74 37.10 1.44
CA VAL A 176 -29.33 37.91 0.35
C VAL A 176 -28.34 38.12 -0.79
N LYS A 177 -27.11 38.51 -0.47
CA LYS A 177 -26.03 38.69 -1.46
C LYS A 177 -25.66 37.36 -2.14
N TYR A 178 -25.55 36.28 -1.36
CA TYR A 178 -25.09 34.98 -1.85
C TYR A 178 -26.21 34.06 -2.36
N LEU A 179 -27.38 34.62 -2.68
CA LEU A 179 -28.34 34.00 -3.59
C LEU A 179 -27.69 33.73 -4.95
N ASN A 180 -26.84 34.65 -5.43
CA ASN A 180 -26.04 34.43 -6.62
C ASN A 180 -24.78 33.62 -6.27
N ARG A 181 -24.73 32.38 -6.78
CA ARG A 181 -23.60 31.47 -6.57
C ARG A 181 -22.28 32.00 -7.13
N GLN A 182 -22.31 32.76 -8.23
CA GLN A 182 -21.08 33.28 -8.85
C GLN A 182 -20.40 34.33 -7.97
N GLU A 183 -21.17 35.18 -7.28
CA GLU A 183 -20.61 36.17 -6.35
C GLU A 183 -20.02 35.51 -5.08
N LEU A 184 -20.66 34.43 -4.61
CA LEU A 184 -20.16 33.63 -3.49
C LEU A 184 -18.81 32.98 -3.82
N ASP A 185 -18.71 32.36 -4.99
CA ASP A 185 -17.49 31.68 -5.43
C ASP A 185 -16.34 32.67 -5.71
N LYS A 186 -16.66 33.88 -6.19
CA LYS A 186 -15.69 34.99 -6.36
C LYS A 186 -15.16 35.50 -5.00
N ASP A 187 -16.04 35.77 -4.04
CA ASP A 187 -15.64 36.25 -2.71
C ASP A 187 -14.84 35.18 -1.92
N LEU A 188 -15.15 33.90 -2.11
CA LEU A 188 -14.37 32.80 -1.53
C LEU A 188 -12.93 32.74 -2.05
N LEU A 189 -12.68 33.10 -3.32
CA LEU A 189 -11.32 33.14 -3.88
C LEU A 189 -10.48 34.26 -3.24
N TYR A 190 -11.07 35.42 -2.98
CA TYR A 190 -10.39 36.51 -2.28
C TYR A 190 -10.00 36.11 -0.86
N LEU A 191 -10.91 35.47 -0.13
CA LEU A 191 -10.61 35.00 1.23
C LEU A 191 -9.60 33.86 1.26
N HIS A 192 -9.64 32.95 0.28
CA HIS A 192 -8.64 31.88 0.16
C HIS A 192 -7.22 32.47 0.02
N LYS A 193 -7.10 33.54 -0.78
CA LYS A 193 -5.85 34.30 -0.95
C LYS A 193 -5.44 35.04 0.32
N ALA A 194 -6.38 35.75 0.96
CA ALA A 194 -6.11 36.55 2.15
C ALA A 194 -5.72 35.71 3.39
N LEU A 195 -6.30 34.51 3.50
CA LEU A 195 -6.14 33.63 4.67
C LEU A 195 -5.14 32.50 4.41
N GLU A 196 -4.49 32.48 3.25
CA GLU A 196 -3.53 31.44 2.85
C GLU A 196 -4.06 30.01 3.08
N ASN A 197 -5.31 29.77 2.70
CA ASN A 197 -6.01 28.49 2.88
C ASN A 197 -6.25 28.06 4.35
N LYS A 198 -6.12 28.98 5.32
CA LYS A 198 -6.47 28.76 6.74
C LYS A 198 -7.93 29.11 7.00
N VAL A 199 -8.61 28.29 7.81
CA VAL A 199 -9.98 28.54 8.24
C VAL A 199 -9.95 29.25 9.60
N PRO A 200 -10.44 30.51 9.71
CA PRO A 200 -10.47 31.23 10.97
C PRO A 200 -11.58 30.69 11.89
N PRO A 201 -11.46 30.84 13.22
CA PRO A 201 -12.52 30.56 14.18
C PRO A 201 -13.86 31.21 13.80
N GLU A 202 -14.99 30.56 14.10
CA GLU A 202 -16.34 31.13 13.83
C GLU A 202 -16.58 32.44 14.58
N SER A 203 -15.96 32.62 15.75
CA SER A 203 -16.01 33.88 16.51
C SER A 203 -15.43 35.08 15.76
N GLU A 204 -14.63 34.84 14.71
CA GLU A 204 -14.02 35.87 13.87
C GLU A 204 -14.76 36.06 12.54
N ASP A 205 -15.92 35.44 12.35
CA ASP A 205 -16.70 35.55 11.10
C ASP A 205 -17.06 37.00 10.73
N TRP A 206 -17.19 37.87 11.73
CA TRP A 206 -17.44 39.30 11.55
C TRP A 206 -16.36 40.01 10.73
N ARG A 207 -15.12 39.50 10.67
CA ARG A 207 -14.01 40.13 9.93
C ARG A 207 -13.94 39.72 8.46
N LEU A 208 -14.64 38.66 8.06
CA LEU A 208 -14.58 38.12 6.70
C LEU A 208 -15.03 39.12 5.62
N PRO A 209 -16.10 39.92 5.80
CA PRO A 209 -16.48 40.94 4.83
C PRO A 209 -15.37 41.98 4.59
N HIS A 210 -14.70 42.44 5.65
CA HIS A 210 -13.62 43.42 5.55
C HIS A 210 -12.39 42.87 4.81
N LEU A 211 -12.06 41.59 5.01
CA LEU A 211 -10.99 40.91 4.27
C LEU A 211 -11.32 40.82 2.78
N ILE A 212 -12.58 40.56 2.42
CA ILE A 212 -13.03 40.54 1.02
C ILE A 212 -12.86 41.94 0.39
N ASP A 213 -13.30 42.99 1.08
CA ASP A 213 -13.25 44.36 0.54
C ASP A 213 -11.81 44.87 0.39
N THR A 214 -10.94 44.53 1.33
CA THR A 214 -9.50 44.84 1.26
C THR A 214 -8.84 44.16 0.05
N CYS A 215 -9.24 42.93 -0.27
CA CYS A 215 -8.76 42.21 -1.45
C CYS A 215 -9.40 42.64 -2.78
N LYS A 216 -10.53 43.34 -2.76
CA LYS A 216 -11.18 43.91 -3.96
C LYS A 216 -10.55 45.23 -4.40
N GLY A 217 -9.95 45.97 -3.47
CA GLY A 217 -9.28 47.24 -3.72
C GLY A 217 -7.81 47.13 -4.17
N GLN A 218 -7.27 45.91 -4.27
CA GLN A 218 -5.94 45.59 -4.81
C GLN A 218 -6.03 45.02 -6.21
#